data_AF-T0JK14-F1
#
_entry.id   AF-T0JK14-F1
#
_cell.length_a   1.000
_cell.length_b   1.000
_cell.length_c   1.000
_cell.angle_alpha   90.00
_cell.angle_beta   90.00
_cell.angle_gamma   90.00
#
_symmetry.space_group_name_H-M   'P 1'
#
loop_
_entity.id
_entity.type
_entity.pdbx_description
1 polymer ?
#
loop_
_entity_poly.entity_id
_entity_poly.type
_entity_poly.pdbx_seq_one_letter_code
_entity_poly.pdbx_strand_id
1 'polypeptide(L)'
;MYYDKYDQQHYQDMLFGKNGYIGPDGKRKVSMKQYYEKQSGGSYTVSGTVAGWYTAKHEAAYYGGNVPDDSGSDGRPRELVKEALEAAAKDPNIDLSEYDQWDRYDIDGAGFITSQTASLTI
;
A
#
# COMPACT_ATOMS: atom_id res chain seq x y z
N MET A 1 9.97 1.19 15.35
CA MET A 1 9.50 0.10 16.26
C MET A 1 10.18 -1.19 15.84
N TYR A 2 10.67 -1.98 16.81
CA TYR A 2 11.43 -3.21 16.55
C TYR A 2 10.54 -4.46 16.72
N TYR A 3 10.69 -5.43 15.83
CA TYR A 3 10.04 -6.75 15.93
C TYR A 3 11.05 -7.84 15.56
N ASP A 4 10.87 -9.04 16.11
CA ASP A 4 11.72 -10.19 15.80
C ASP A 4 11.60 -10.62 14.33
N LYS A 5 10.44 -10.36 13.71
CA LYS A 5 10.15 -10.67 12.30
C LYS A 5 9.30 -9.58 11.67
N TYR A 6 9.61 -9.26 10.41
CA TYR A 6 8.87 -8.34 9.55
C TYR A 6 8.34 -9.11 8.34
N ASP A 7 7.52 -10.12 8.58
CA ASP A 7 6.93 -10.93 7.51
C ASP A 7 5.67 -10.28 6.91
N GLN A 8 5.15 -10.88 5.84
CA GLN A 8 3.93 -10.42 5.18
C GLN A 8 2.75 -10.30 6.17
N GLN A 9 2.60 -11.27 7.07
CA GLN A 9 1.51 -11.30 8.05
C GLN A 9 1.60 -10.14 9.04
N HIS A 10 2.81 -9.79 9.49
CA HIS A 10 3.06 -8.64 10.36
C HIS A 10 2.48 -7.36 9.75
N TYR A 11 2.79 -7.07 8.48
CA TYR A 11 2.26 -5.88 7.81
C TYR A 11 0.76 -5.99 7.51
N GLN A 12 0.27 -7.19 7.15
CA GLN A 12 -1.15 -7.43 6.90
C GLN A 12 -1.99 -7.10 8.16
N ASP A 13 -1.57 -7.55 9.33
CA ASP A 13 -2.25 -7.28 10.59
C ASP A 13 -2.10 -5.81 11.01
N MET A 14 -0.90 -5.24 10.89
CA MET A 14 -0.63 -3.86 11.27
C MET A 14 -1.42 -2.86 10.42
N LEU A 15 -1.53 -3.08 9.11
CA LEU A 15 -2.19 -2.16 8.20
C LEU A 15 -3.70 -2.45 8.08
N PHE A 16 -4.09 -3.72 7.89
CA PHE A 16 -5.44 -4.08 7.48
C PHE A 16 -6.18 -4.99 8.47
N GLY A 17 -5.55 -5.38 9.58
CA GLY A 17 -6.13 -6.27 10.58
C GLY A 17 -7.38 -5.71 11.23
N LYS A 18 -8.47 -6.48 11.21
CA LYS A 18 -9.77 -6.11 11.84
C LYS A 18 -9.70 -6.07 13.37
N ASN A 19 -8.75 -6.80 13.95
CA ASN A 19 -8.59 -6.97 15.40
C ASN A 19 -7.36 -6.23 15.95
N GLY A 20 -6.76 -5.32 15.18
CA GLY A 20 -5.48 -4.71 15.51
C GLY A 20 -4.32 -5.70 15.42
N TYR A 21 -3.15 -5.31 15.91
CA TYR A 21 -1.91 -6.09 15.82
C TYR A 21 -1.14 -6.08 17.15
N ILE A 22 -0.20 -7.00 17.35
CA ILE A 22 0.63 -7.03 18.55
C ILE A 22 1.82 -6.08 18.36
N GLY A 23 1.94 -5.09 19.24
CA GLY A 23 3.04 -4.14 19.29
C GLY A 23 4.32 -4.75 19.88
N PRO A 24 5.44 -4.01 19.83
CA PRO A 24 6.73 -4.50 20.30
C PRO A 24 6.77 -4.67 21.84
N ASP A 25 5.82 -4.05 22.54
CA ASP A 25 5.61 -4.17 23.99
C ASP A 25 4.67 -5.35 24.36
N GLY A 26 4.36 -6.23 23.40
CA GLY A 26 3.44 -7.36 23.57
C GLY A 26 1.96 -6.94 23.71
N LYS A 27 1.65 -5.64 23.63
CA LYS A 27 0.26 -5.15 23.77
C LYS A 27 -0.41 -5.05 22.42
N ARG A 28 -1.72 -5.31 22.39
CA ARG A 28 -2.54 -5.07 21.20
C ARG A 28 -2.59 -3.57 20.89
N LYS A 29 -2.31 -3.21 19.65
CA LYS A 29 -2.34 -1.85 19.08
C LYS A 29 -3.41 -1.75 18.00
N VAL A 30 -3.83 -0.52 17.72
CA VAL A 30 -4.81 -0.20 16.67
C VAL A 30 -4.15 -0.32 15.30
N SER A 31 -4.76 -1.07 14.37
CA SER A 31 -4.27 -1.14 12.99
C SER A 31 -4.60 0.15 12.21
N MET A 32 -3.96 0.37 11.06
CA MET A 32 -4.28 1.52 10.19
C MET A 32 -5.77 1.52 9.79
N LYS A 33 -6.31 0.36 9.40
CA LYS A 33 -7.75 0.18 9.12
C LYS A 33 -8.63 0.66 10.29
N GLN A 34 -8.36 0.15 11.50
CA GLN A 34 -9.12 0.55 12.68
C GLN A 34 -8.95 2.03 13.03
N TYR A 35 -7.77 2.61 12.77
CA TYR A 35 -7.55 4.05 12.95
C TYR A 35 -8.48 4.86 12.05
N TYR A 36 -8.52 4.57 10.75
CA TYR A 36 -9.41 5.26 9.81
C TYR A 36 -10.90 5.02 10.12
N GLU A 37 -11.30 3.81 10.48
CA GLU A 37 -12.68 3.51 10.91
C GLU A 37 -13.07 4.33 12.14
N LYS A 38 -12.20 4.46 13.13
CA LYS A 38 -12.47 5.25 14.34
C LYS A 38 -12.51 6.75 14.07
N GLN A 39 -11.54 7.28 13.34
CA GLN A 39 -11.48 8.72 13.05
C GLN A 39 -12.61 9.20 12.14
N SER A 40 -13.11 8.34 11.27
CA SER A 40 -14.23 8.64 10.38
C SER A 40 -15.60 8.38 11.00
N GLY A 41 -15.67 7.88 12.24
CA GLY A 41 -16.93 7.43 12.85
C GLY A 41 -17.59 6.28 12.08
N GLY A 42 -16.80 5.46 11.37
CA GLY A 42 -17.27 4.33 10.57
C GLY A 42 -17.67 4.68 9.13
N SER A 43 -17.57 5.94 8.72
CA SER A 43 -17.93 6.37 7.35
C SER A 43 -16.87 6.01 6.30
N TYR A 44 -15.64 5.69 6.72
CA TYR A 44 -14.54 5.32 5.84
C TYR A 44 -13.73 4.15 6.39
N THR A 45 -13.37 3.21 5.51
CA THR A 45 -12.48 2.09 5.82
C THR A 45 -11.50 1.89 4.67
N VAL A 46 -10.39 1.20 4.96
CA VAL A 46 -9.37 0.82 3.98
C VAL A 46 -9.31 -0.70 3.93
N SER A 47 -9.26 -1.24 2.71
CA SER A 47 -8.97 -2.64 2.41
C SER A 47 -7.66 -2.74 1.62
N GLY A 48 -6.89 -3.78 1.87
CA GLY A 48 -5.66 -4.03 1.14
C GLY A 48 -5.04 -5.36 1.50
N THR A 49 -4.13 -5.78 0.62
CA THR A 49 -3.36 -7.01 0.71
C THR A 49 -1.88 -6.65 0.66
N VAL A 50 -1.08 -7.28 1.51
CA VAL A 50 0.38 -7.19 1.44
C VAL A 50 0.87 -8.36 0.58
N ALA A 51 1.55 -8.07 -0.53
CA ALA A 51 2.05 -9.10 -1.45
C ALA A 51 3.20 -9.94 -0.85
N GLY A 52 4.04 -9.32 -0.01
CA GLY A 52 5.26 -9.92 0.53
C GLY A 52 6.50 -9.11 0.15
N TRP A 53 7.68 -9.74 0.26
CA TRP A 53 8.95 -9.10 -0.04
C TRP A 53 9.40 -9.35 -1.47
N TYR A 54 9.63 -8.27 -2.21
CA TYR A 54 10.34 -8.29 -3.49
C TYR A 54 11.77 -7.80 -3.31
N THR A 55 12.73 -8.49 -3.94
CA THR A 55 14.15 -8.10 -3.91
C THR A 55 14.43 -7.13 -5.04
N ALA A 56 15.02 -5.98 -4.71
CA ALA A 56 15.44 -4.98 -5.67
C ALA A 56 16.67 -5.45 -6.49
N LYS A 57 16.79 -4.97 -7.73
CA LYS A 57 17.88 -5.27 -8.67
C LYS A 57 19.20 -4.62 -8.29
N HIS A 58 19.15 -3.50 -7.55
CA HIS A 58 20.33 -2.73 -7.16
C HIS A 58 20.46 -2.62 -5.63
N GLU A 59 21.66 -2.23 -5.18
CA GLU A 59 21.94 -1.96 -3.77
C GLU A 59 21.16 -0.74 -3.26
N ALA A 60 20.90 -0.67 -1.95
CA ALA A 60 20.12 0.40 -1.33
C ALA A 60 20.62 1.82 -1.68
N ALA A 61 21.93 2.01 -1.79
CA ALA A 61 22.55 3.31 -2.12
C ALA A 61 22.21 3.79 -3.55
N TYR A 62 21.85 2.90 -4.48
CA TYR A 62 21.42 3.29 -5.82
C TYR A 62 20.10 4.08 -5.78
N TYR A 63 19.17 3.64 -4.92
CA TYR A 63 17.84 4.25 -4.80
C TYR A 63 17.82 5.40 -3.79
N GLY A 64 18.43 5.20 -2.61
CA GLY A 64 18.37 6.12 -1.47
C GLY A 64 19.67 6.85 -1.17
N GLY A 65 20.66 6.79 -2.06
CA GLY A 65 21.87 7.60 -1.92
C GLY A 65 21.53 9.09 -2.02
N ASN A 66 22.07 9.89 -1.09
CA ASN A 66 21.86 11.33 -1.07
C ASN A 66 22.47 12.00 -2.32
N VAL A 67 21.66 12.74 -3.06
CA VAL A 67 22.12 13.60 -4.16
C VAL A 67 22.66 14.89 -3.55
N PRO A 68 23.93 15.27 -3.85
CA PRO A 68 24.53 16.47 -3.28
C PRO A 68 24.08 17.72 -4.04
N ASP A 69 22.79 18.03 -3.94
CA ASP A 69 22.19 19.32 -4.32
C ASP A 69 21.58 20.01 -3.09
N ASP A 70 21.09 21.25 -3.25
CA ASP A 70 20.52 22.04 -2.14
C ASP A 70 19.29 21.38 -1.50
N SER A 71 18.66 20.39 -2.16
CA SER A 71 17.51 19.67 -1.65
C SER A 71 17.86 18.42 -0.84
N GLY A 72 19.08 17.89 -0.99
CA GLY A 72 19.52 16.66 -0.33
C GLY A 72 18.60 15.47 -0.63
N SER A 73 18.09 15.39 -1.85
CA SER A 73 17.08 14.40 -2.23
C SER A 73 17.69 13.00 -2.37
N ASP A 74 16.86 11.98 -2.14
CA ASP A 74 17.19 10.61 -2.53
C ASP A 74 17.35 10.50 -4.05
N GLY A 75 18.35 9.74 -4.50
CA GLY A 75 18.70 9.66 -5.92
C GLY A 75 17.61 9.12 -6.83
N ARG A 76 17.08 7.93 -6.54
CA ARG A 76 16.18 7.20 -7.44
C ARG A 76 15.03 6.46 -6.74
N PRO A 77 14.33 7.05 -5.74
CA PRO A 77 13.26 6.35 -5.03
C PRO A 77 12.09 5.95 -5.94
N ARG A 78 11.81 6.74 -6.99
CA ARG A 78 10.74 6.43 -7.96
C ARG A 78 11.06 5.19 -8.80
N GLU A 79 12.33 4.91 -9.07
CA GLU A 79 12.73 3.72 -9.81
C GLU A 79 12.51 2.46 -8.97
N LEU A 80 12.75 2.52 -7.65
CA LEU A 80 12.44 1.44 -6.73
C LEU A 80 10.94 1.10 -6.72
N VAL A 81 10.09 2.13 -6.68
CA VAL A 81 8.62 1.94 -6.74
C VAL A 81 8.20 1.31 -8.06
N LYS A 82 8.73 1.80 -9.20
CA LYS A 82 8.45 1.23 -10.52
C LYS A 82 8.85 -0.24 -10.58
N GLU A 83 10.03 -0.58 -10.07
CA GLU A 83 10.52 -1.94 -10.05
C GLU A 83 9.66 -2.87 -9.20
N ALA A 84 9.22 -2.40 -8.02
CA ALA A 84 8.29 -3.15 -7.17
C ALA A 84 6.95 -3.43 -7.88
N LEU A 85 6.42 -2.46 -8.63
CA LEU A 85 5.20 -2.64 -9.44
C LEU A 85 5.43 -3.62 -10.59
N GLU A 86 6.58 -3.57 -11.27
CA GLU A 86 6.95 -4.54 -12.32
C GLU A 86 7.12 -5.96 -11.77
N ALA A 87 7.60 -6.11 -10.53
CA ALA A 87 7.69 -7.39 -9.85
C ALA A 87 6.31 -7.91 -9.45
N ALA A 88 5.47 -7.06 -8.84
CA ALA A 88 4.10 -7.41 -8.47
C ALA A 88 3.24 -7.80 -9.69
N ALA A 89 3.40 -7.12 -10.83
CA ALA A 89 2.69 -7.46 -12.07
C ALA A 89 3.05 -8.85 -12.63
N LYS A 90 4.16 -9.46 -12.18
CA LYS A 90 4.59 -10.80 -12.57
C LYS A 90 4.27 -11.86 -11.50
N ASP A 91 3.80 -11.46 -10.32
CA ASP A 91 3.38 -12.38 -9.28
C ASP A 91 1.98 -12.93 -9.63
N PRO A 92 1.83 -14.25 -9.86
CA PRO A 92 0.54 -14.83 -10.21
C PRO A 92 -0.52 -14.72 -9.09
N ASN A 93 -0.13 -14.35 -7.87
CA ASN A 93 -1.03 -14.15 -6.74
C ASN A 93 -1.52 -12.71 -6.61
N ILE A 94 -1.05 -11.79 -7.45
CA ILE A 94 -1.39 -10.37 -7.40
C ILE A 94 -1.99 -9.94 -8.74
N ASP A 95 -3.26 -9.54 -8.71
CA ASP A 95 -3.89 -8.83 -9.82
C ASP A 95 -3.89 -7.33 -9.51
N LEU A 96 -3.06 -6.57 -10.23
CA LEU A 96 -2.96 -5.13 -10.03
C LEU A 96 -4.24 -4.38 -10.42
N SER A 97 -5.11 -4.97 -11.25
CA SER A 97 -6.38 -4.34 -11.65
C SER A 97 -7.39 -4.27 -10.50
N GLU A 98 -7.28 -5.14 -9.50
CA GLU A 98 -8.14 -5.09 -8.30
C GLU A 98 -7.94 -3.80 -7.49
N TYR A 99 -6.81 -3.13 -7.65
CA TYR A 99 -6.48 -1.91 -6.89
C TYR A 99 -6.84 -0.61 -7.62
N ASP A 100 -7.31 -0.71 -8.86
CA ASP A 100 -7.84 0.42 -9.63
C ASP A 100 -9.36 0.47 -9.50
N GLN A 101 -9.86 1.02 -8.37
CA GLN A 101 -11.30 1.06 -8.03
C GLN A 101 -11.93 2.47 -8.11
N TRP A 102 -11.12 3.53 -8.18
CA TRP A 102 -11.60 4.90 -7.98
C TRP A 102 -11.03 5.85 -9.04
N ASP A 103 -11.91 6.39 -9.88
CA ASP A 103 -11.62 7.52 -10.74
C ASP A 103 -11.82 8.82 -9.96
N ARG A 104 -10.74 9.25 -9.30
CA ARG A 104 -10.77 10.44 -8.44
C ARG A 104 -11.18 11.72 -9.17
N TYR A 105 -10.96 11.79 -10.48
CA TYR A 105 -11.12 13.02 -11.26
C TYR A 105 -12.24 12.96 -12.30
N ASP A 106 -12.99 11.84 -12.38
CA ASP A 106 -14.05 11.63 -13.37
C ASP A 106 -13.53 11.95 -14.79
N ILE A 107 -12.40 11.30 -15.14
CA ILE A 107 -11.63 11.60 -16.36
C ILE A 107 -12.48 11.35 -17.62
N ASP A 108 -13.40 10.38 -17.57
CA ASP A 108 -14.31 10.06 -18.66
C ASP A 108 -15.62 10.89 -18.66
N GLY A 109 -15.86 11.68 -17.61
CA GLY A 109 -17.03 12.53 -17.45
C GLY A 109 -18.35 11.76 -17.33
N ALA A 110 -18.31 10.50 -16.88
CA ALA A 110 -19.49 9.68 -16.67
C ALA A 110 -20.31 10.11 -15.44
N GLY A 111 -19.75 10.96 -14.58
CA GLY A 111 -20.38 11.41 -13.34
C GLY A 111 -20.30 10.39 -12.21
N PHE A 112 -19.48 9.34 -12.37
CA PHE A 112 -19.23 8.30 -11.37
C PHE A 112 -17.74 8.26 -11.05
N ILE A 113 -17.40 8.32 -9.76
CA ILE A 113 -16.01 8.27 -9.31
C ILE A 113 -15.50 6.85 -9.04
N THR A 114 -16.32 5.82 -9.25
CA THR A 114 -15.90 4.41 -9.11
C THR A 114 -15.52 3.85 -10.48
N SER A 115 -14.34 3.25 -10.60
CA SER A 115 -13.80 2.76 -11.88
C SER A 115 -14.52 1.52 -12.44
N GLN A 116 -15.37 0.86 -11.64
CA GLN A 116 -16.25 -0.17 -12.17
C GLN A 116 -17.40 0.48 -12.94
N THR A 117 -17.36 0.30 -14.25
CA THR A 117 -18.54 0.34 -15.12
C THR A 117 -19.73 -0.23 -14.37
N ALA A 118 -20.75 0.59 -14.18
CA ALA A 118 -22.06 0.11 -13.80
C ALA A 118 -22.54 -0.84 -14.91
N SER A 119 -22.24 -2.13 -14.79
CA SER A 119 -22.98 -3.17 -15.51
C SER A 119 -24.37 -3.24 -14.90
N LEU A 120 -25.17 -2.22 -15.19
CA LEU A 120 -26.62 -2.23 -15.05
C LEU A 120 -27.13 -3.19 -16.11
N THR A 121 -27.24 -4.47 -15.74
CA THR A 121 -28.13 -5.37 -16.47
C THR A 121 -29.53 -4.97 -16.06
N ILE A 122 -30.25 -4.34 -16.99
CA ILE A 122 -31.69 -4.06 -16.88
C ILE A 122 -32.45 -5.38 -16.87
#